data_AF-A0A7V6A2W5-F1
#
_entry.id   AF-A0A7V6A2W5-F1
#
_cell.length_a   1.000
_cell.length_b   1.000
_cell.length_c   1.000
_cell.angle_alpha   90.00
_cell.angle_beta   90.00
_cell.angle_gamma   90.00
#
_symmetry.space_group_name_H-M   'P 1'
#
loop_
_entity.id
_entity.type
_entity.pdbx_description
1 polymer ?
#
loop_
_entity_poly.entity_id
_entity_poly.type
_entity_poly.pdbx_seq_one_letter_code
_entity_poly.pdbx_strand_id
1 'polypeptide(L)' 'MWIRRDNFALLIREVRVQLHLSQEDLAREIGVSYASVNRWENGRFRPSRMAIRQLEAYCDRMIELGRLLLPEEI' A
#
# COMPACT_ATOMS: atom_id res chain seq x y z
N MET A 1 9.82 -9.09 3.27
CA MET A 1 9.29 -7.74 3.35
C MET A 1 10.29 -6.82 2.67
N TRP A 2 10.00 -6.44 1.43
CA TRP A 2 10.79 -5.50 0.65
C TRP A 2 10.32 -4.06 0.89
N ILE A 3 9.06 -3.84 1.28
CA ILE A 3 8.55 -2.52 1.65
C ILE A 3 9.18 -2.09 2.98
N ARG A 4 9.94 -1.00 2.94
CA ARG A 4 10.47 -0.37 4.16
C ARG A 4 9.42 0.49 4.86
N ARG A 5 9.54 0.60 6.19
CA ARG A 5 8.50 1.26 7.03
C ARG A 5 8.51 2.78 6.93
N ASP A 6 9.65 3.37 6.65
CA ASP A 6 9.91 4.80 6.49
C ASP A 6 9.27 5.35 5.21
N ASN A 7 9.19 4.56 4.14
CA ASN A 7 8.60 4.98 2.85
C ASN A 7 7.15 4.51 2.64
N PHE A 8 6.53 3.90 3.65
CA PHE A 8 5.23 3.24 3.54
C PHE A 8 4.09 4.19 3.13
N ALA A 9 4.06 5.41 3.66
CA ALA A 9 2.99 6.37 3.35
C ALA A 9 3.04 6.85 1.90
N LEU A 10 4.24 7.09 1.37
CA LEU A 10 4.46 7.45 -0.03
C LEU A 10 4.06 6.29 -0.94
N LEU A 11 4.49 5.07 -0.61
CA LEU A 11 4.15 3.88 -1.36
C LEU A 11 2.64 3.62 -1.44
N ILE A 12 1.94 3.67 -0.30
CA ILE A 12 0.48 3.51 -0.25
C ILE A 12 -0.20 4.47 -1.23
N ARG A 13 0.22 5.75 -1.19
CA ARG A 13 -0.35 6.78 -2.06
C ARG A 13 -0.04 6.53 -3.53
N GLU A 14 1.18 6.14 -3.85
CA GLU A 14 1.62 5.82 -5.22
C GLU A 14 0.83 4.66 -5.81
N VAL A 15 0.76 3.53 -5.08
CA VAL A 15 -0.04 2.35 -5.46
C VAL A 15 -1.48 2.75 -5.72
N ARG A 16 -2.06 3.53 -4.81
CA ARG A 16 -3.45 3.99 -4.91
C ARG A 16 -3.69 4.85 -6.15
N VAL A 17 -2.77 5.77 -6.46
CA VAL A 17 -2.89 6.69 -7.60
C VAL A 17 -2.72 5.94 -8.92
N GLN A 18 -1.72 5.07 -9.05
CA GLN A 18 -1.50 4.27 -10.27
C GLN A 18 -2.68 3.35 -10.57
N LEU A 19 -3.29 2.76 -9.54
CA LEU A 19 -4.42 1.86 -9.68
C LEU A 19 -5.79 2.57 -9.70
N HIS A 20 -5.81 3.91 -9.65
CA HIS A 20 -7.03 4.73 -9.62
C HIS A 20 -8.00 4.39 -8.47
N LEU A 21 -7.47 4.10 -7.29
CA LEU A 21 -8.23 3.68 -6.11
C LEU A 21 -8.53 4.86 -5.18
N SER A 22 -9.65 4.79 -4.46
CA SER A 22 -9.84 5.59 -3.24
C SER A 22 -9.09 4.96 -2.05
N GLN A 23 -9.01 5.67 -0.91
CA GLN A 23 -8.42 5.10 0.31
C GLN A 23 -9.24 3.90 0.79
N GLU A 24 -10.57 3.99 0.67
CA GLU A 24 -11.53 2.93 0.97
C GLU A 24 -11.36 1.72 0.05
N ASP A 25 -11.12 1.93 -1.25
CA ASP A 25 -10.92 0.83 -2.19
C ASP A 25 -9.61 0.09 -1.88
N LEU A 26 -8.50 0.82 -1.70
CA LEU A 26 -7.24 0.18 -1.33
C LEU A 26 -7.37 -0.58 0.00
N ALA A 27 -8.06 0.00 0.99
CA ALA A 27 -8.29 -0.66 2.27
C ALA A 27 -9.04 -1.99 2.11
N ARG A 28 -10.06 -2.03 1.24
CA ARG A 28 -10.81 -3.24 0.90
C ARG A 28 -9.92 -4.29 0.23
N GLU A 29 -9.10 -3.87 -0.72
CA GLU A 29 -8.20 -4.76 -1.48
C GLU A 29 -7.14 -5.43 -0.59
N ILE A 30 -6.55 -4.68 0.35
CA ILE A 30 -5.50 -5.22 1.25
C ILE A 30 -6.06 -5.75 2.57
N GLY A 31 -7.38 -5.71 2.77
CA GLY A 31 -8.05 -6.31 3.93
C GLY A 31 -7.82 -5.56 5.25
N VAL A 32 -7.84 -4.23 5.22
CA VAL A 32 -7.75 -3.35 6.40
C VAL A 32 -8.90 -2.34 6.42
N SER A 33 -9.05 -1.60 7.53
CA SER A 33 -10.05 -0.53 7.60
C SER A 33 -9.59 0.72 6.86
N TYR A 34 -10.55 1.49 6.32
CA TYR A 34 -10.31 2.85 5.80
C TYR A 34 -9.49 3.70 6.78
N ALA A 35 -9.86 3.69 8.06
CA ALA A 35 -9.16 4.44 9.11
C ALA A 35 -7.68 4.02 9.28
N SER A 36 -7.28 2.83 8.83
CA SER A 36 -5.88 2.41 8.80
C SER A 36 -5.12 3.08 7.66
N VAL A 37 -5.65 3.01 6.44
CA VAL A 37 -5.06 3.68 5.26
C VAL A 37 -5.00 5.19 5.45
N ASN A 38 -6.08 5.81 5.94
CA ASN A 38 -6.13 7.24 6.24
C ASN A 38 -5.05 7.67 7.25
N ARG A 39 -4.78 6.84 8.28
CA ARG A 39 -3.72 7.14 9.26
C ARG A 39 -2.31 6.98 8.70
N TRP A 40 -2.10 6.01 7.81
CA TRP A 40 -0.81 5.81 7.15
C TRP A 40 -0.49 6.96 6.20
N GLU A 41 -1.42 7.35 5.32
CA GLU A 41 -1.20 8.45 4.37
C GLU A 41 -1.00 9.80 5.07
N ASN A 42 -1.65 10.03 6.21
CA ASN A 42 -1.50 11.26 6.98
C ASN A 42 -0.32 11.22 7.99
N GLY A 43 0.56 10.21 7.94
CA GLY A 43 1.77 10.14 8.75
C GLY A 43 1.54 9.97 10.26
N ARG A 44 0.33 9.60 10.68
CA ARG A 44 -0.04 9.52 12.11
C ARG A 44 0.28 8.16 12.74
N PHE A 45 0.60 7.13 11.95
CA PHE A 45 0.81 5.79 12.49
C PHE A 45 1.69 4.89 11.61
N ARG A 46 2.50 4.04 12.23
CA ARG A 46 3.30 3.02 11.51
C ARG A 46 2.46 1.76 11.28
N PRO A 47 2.50 1.16 10.08
CA PRO A 47 1.77 -0.08 9.80
C PRO A 47 2.30 -1.25 10.63
N SER A 48 1.41 -2.20 10.93
CA SER A 48 1.80 -3.46 11.56
C SER A 48 2.56 -4.35 10.56
N ARG A 49 3.30 -5.35 11.05
CA ARG A 49 3.96 -6.35 10.17
C ARG A 49 2.96 -7.07 9.26
N MET A 50 1.75 -7.31 9.74
CA MET A 50 0.70 -7.96 8.94
C MET A 50 0.24 -7.06 7.79
N ALA A 51 -0.02 -5.78 8.07
CA ALA A 51 -0.43 -4.81 7.07
C ALA A 51 0.62 -4.65 5.96
N ILE A 52 1.91 -4.64 6.33
CA ILE A 52 2.99 -4.59 5.33
C ILE A 52 2.95 -5.83 4.44
N ARG A 53 2.80 -7.04 4.99
CA ARG A 53 2.69 -8.26 4.18
C ARG A 53 1.47 -8.29 3.26
N GLN A 54 0.34 -7.77 3.72
CA GLN A 54 -0.87 -7.67 2.89
C GLN A 54 -0.63 -6.72 1.71
N LEU A 55 0.00 -5.57 1.96
CA LEU A 55 0.34 -4.62 0.91
C LEU A 55 1.34 -5.21 -0.10
N GLU A 56 2.37 -5.93 0.37
CA GLU A 56 3.35 -6.61 -0.50
C GLU A 56 2.66 -7.60 -1.43
N ALA A 57 1.88 -8.53 -0.86
CA ALA A 57 1.17 -9.54 -1.65
C ALA A 57 0.22 -8.92 -2.68
N TYR A 58 -0.38 -7.77 -2.35
CA TYR A 58 -1.22 -7.02 -3.28
C TYR A 58 -0.39 -6.36 -4.39
N CYS A 59 0.74 -5.71 -4.05
CA CYS A 59 1.63 -5.07 -5.01
C CYS A 59 2.22 -6.10 -5.97
N ASP A 60 2.73 -7.23 -5.46
CA ASP A 60 3.30 -8.32 -6.26
C ASP A 60 2.28 -8.80 -7.31
N ARG A 61 1.02 -9.03 -6.89
CA ARG A 61 -0.06 -9.42 -7.81
C ARG A 61 -0.34 -8.35 -8.88
N MET A 62 -0.36 -7.07 -8.50
CA MET A 62 -0.64 -5.99 -9.45
C MET A 62 0.51 -5.77 -10.44
N ILE A 63 1.75 -6.01 -10.02
CA ILE A 63 2.94 -6.03 -10.89
C ILE A 63 2.85 -7.19 -11.87
N GLU A 64 2.53 -8.40 -11.41
CA GLU A 64 2.32 -9.58 -12.27
C GLU A 64 1.23 -9.34 -13.33
N LEU A 65 0.19 -8.58 -12.99
CA LEU A 65 -0.88 -8.18 -13.91
C LEU A 65 -0.52 -7.00 -14.82
N GLY A 66 0.67 -6.41 -14.69
CA GLY A 66 1.11 -5.23 -15.45
C GLY A 66 0.33 -3.95 -15.13
N ARG A 67 -0.33 -3.89 -13.97
CA ARG A 67 -1.16 -2.75 -13.54
C ARG A 67 -0.44 -1.78 -12.62
N LEU A 68 0.66 -2.22 -12.03
CA LEU A 68 1.44 -1.45 -11.09
C LEU A 68 2.91 -1.51 -11.50
N LEU A 69 3.55 -0.35 -11.53
CA LEU A 69 4.97 -0.20 -11.86
C LEU A 69 5.64 0.50 -10.68
N LEU A 70 6.37 -0.27 -9.88
CA LEU A 70 7.16 0.27 -8.78
C LEU A 70 8.65 0.11 -9.11
N PRO A 71 9.49 1.13 -8.85
CA PRO A 71 10.93 0.96 -8.89
C PRO A 71 11.36 -0.12 -7.88
N GLU A 72 12.42 -0.87 -8.21
CA GLU A 72 12.95 -1.97 -7.38
C GLU A 72 13.42 -1.54 -5.97
N GLU A 73 13.50 -0.23 -5.72
CA GLU A 73 13.93 0.36 -4.46
C GLU A 73 12.89 1.36 -3.91
N ILE A 74 12.07 0.92 -2.94
CA ILE A 74 11.20 1.77 -2.10
C ILE A 74 11.41 1.45 -0.62
#